data_AF-A0A935W9A9-F1
#
_entry.id   AF-A0A935W9A9-F1
#
_cell.length_a   1.000
_cell.length_b   1.000
_cell.length_c   1.000
_cell.angle_alpha   90.00
_cell.angle_beta   90.00
_cell.angle_gamma   90.00
#
_symmetry.space_group_name_H-M   'P 1'
#
loop_
_entity.id
_entity.type
_entity.pdbx_description
1 polymer ?
#
loop_
_entity_poly.entity_id
_entity_poly.type
_entity_poly.pdbx_seq_one_letter_code
_entity_poly.pdbx_strand_id
1 'polypeptide(L)'
;MAKLDLSQLIEAGAHFGHLTRRWNPKMRPYIFMEKNGIHIIDLKKTQIAIEEAADRIREISSDGGTVLFVGTKKQAKGVIAQEAKRSGMNWVSERWLGGMLTNFSTIRKSIARMQKIDKMESDGTFEKITKKEQLFRTRERDKLRKILDGVETMKKMPNAIFIVDIKKESIAINEALRLNIPIFAIVDTNCDPDPIDYIIPSNDDAVRAIEIITKAFSDAVIEGSLKYNEVKAEKAAEKEKIKKQEEETTEDKKGAKPKIRKVKFNDKGERKDFKDGDKKDASTDDYLPCESYKGESGFHKFNDDKNQFFFGYNGKDGKTYLRSEGYTSDKAMLNGIDAVNRNAGNDKRWFTGTTDDKQYYYVLKAANGQEIARSCYYSSKEEMEKDFAWIKSKESGLAAEVK
;
A
#
# COMPACT_ATOMS: atom_id res chain seq x y z
N MET A 1 23.21 -8.98 -7.54
CA MET A 1 23.67 -9.60 -6.28
C MET A 1 24.81 -10.58 -6.51
N ALA A 2 25.94 -10.40 -5.83
CA ALA A 2 26.99 -11.42 -5.79
C ALA A 2 26.49 -12.60 -4.94
N LYS A 3 26.58 -13.82 -5.47
CA LYS A 3 26.16 -15.03 -4.75
C LYS A 3 26.95 -15.14 -3.46
N LEU A 4 26.26 -15.26 -2.31
CA LEU A 4 26.92 -15.44 -1.02
C LEU A 4 27.72 -16.74 -1.05
N ASP A 5 29.01 -16.65 -0.73
CA ASP A 5 29.84 -17.86 -0.70
C ASP A 5 29.63 -18.62 0.61
N LEU A 6 29.62 -19.95 0.53
CA LEU A 6 29.45 -20.82 1.68
C LEU A 6 30.58 -20.61 2.70
N SER A 7 31.78 -20.33 2.22
CA SER A 7 32.96 -20.03 3.06
C SER A 7 32.72 -18.82 3.97
N GLN A 8 32.06 -17.78 3.46
CA GLN A 8 31.75 -16.58 4.25
C GLN A 8 30.79 -16.90 5.39
N LEU A 9 29.78 -17.74 5.15
CA LEU A 9 28.84 -18.18 6.19
C LEU A 9 29.53 -19.05 7.26
N ILE A 10 30.49 -19.87 6.86
CA ILE A 10 31.31 -20.66 7.79
C ILE A 10 32.17 -19.75 8.67
N GLU A 11 32.93 -18.83 8.07
CA GLU A 11 33.81 -17.88 8.77
C GLU A 11 33.04 -16.95 9.71
N ALA A 12 31.80 -16.61 9.35
CA ALA A 12 30.90 -15.81 10.17
C ALA A 12 30.32 -16.55 11.38
N GLY A 13 30.46 -17.88 11.43
CA GLY A 13 29.89 -18.72 12.48
C GLY A 13 28.37 -18.95 12.35
N ALA A 14 27.81 -18.81 11.15
CA ALA A 14 26.37 -19.00 10.89
C ALA A 14 25.90 -20.45 11.12
N HIS A 15 26.83 -21.42 11.05
CA HIS A 15 26.54 -22.85 11.18
C HIS A 15 26.35 -23.31 12.63
N PHE A 16 26.76 -22.52 13.62
CA PHE A 16 26.61 -22.90 15.02
C PHE A 16 25.17 -22.64 15.47
N GLY A 17 24.48 -23.69 15.89
CA GLY A 17 23.20 -23.56 16.58
C GLY A 17 23.33 -23.63 18.10
N HIS A 18 22.21 -23.86 18.77
CA HIS A 18 22.15 -24.06 20.22
C HIS A 18 22.49 -25.49 20.69
N LEU A 19 22.61 -25.64 22.01
CA LEU A 19 22.78 -26.93 22.71
C LEU A 19 21.65 -27.91 22.39
N THR A 20 21.97 -29.20 22.32
CA THR A 20 21.02 -30.27 21.94
C THR A 20 19.87 -30.48 22.92
N ARG A 21 20.01 -30.07 24.19
CA ARG A 21 18.91 -30.05 25.15
C ARG A 21 17.91 -28.89 24.98
N ARG A 22 18.24 -27.88 24.15
CA ARG A 22 17.45 -26.64 23.99
C ARG A 22 16.84 -26.50 22.59
N TRP A 23 16.98 -27.51 21.75
CA TRP A 23 16.51 -27.47 20.37
C TRP A 23 14.99 -27.66 20.26
N ASN A 24 14.43 -27.20 19.15
CA ASN A 24 13.06 -27.46 18.74
C ASN A 24 13.05 -28.61 17.72
N PRO A 25 12.31 -29.70 17.95
CA PRO A 25 12.23 -30.84 17.01
C PRO A 25 11.83 -30.48 15.58
N LYS A 26 11.06 -29.41 15.38
CA LYS A 26 10.66 -28.93 14.05
C LYS A 26 11.83 -28.37 13.24
N MET A 27 12.93 -27.99 13.89
CA MET A 27 14.15 -27.55 13.22
C MET A 27 15.00 -28.70 12.67
N ARG A 28 14.62 -29.97 12.91
CA ARG A 28 15.34 -31.15 12.41
C ARG A 28 15.68 -31.10 10.91
N PRO A 29 14.81 -30.65 9.99
CA PRO A 29 15.14 -30.57 8.57
C PRO A 29 16.31 -29.61 8.26
N TYR A 30 16.58 -28.63 9.12
CA TYR A 30 17.63 -27.62 8.89
C TYR A 30 18.93 -27.92 9.64
N ILE A 31 18.94 -28.96 10.48
CA ILE A 31 20.12 -29.38 11.25
C ILE A 31 20.88 -30.43 10.43
N PHE A 32 22.17 -30.20 10.23
CA PHE A 32 23.08 -31.11 9.51
C PHE A 32 23.56 -32.25 10.41
N MET A 33 24.11 -31.92 11.59
CA MET A 33 24.63 -32.90 12.55
C MET A 33 24.73 -32.30 13.95
N GLU A 34 25.02 -33.14 14.93
CA GLU A 34 25.44 -32.72 16.27
C GLU A 34 26.96 -32.89 16.43
N LYS A 35 27.63 -31.90 17.02
CA LYS A 35 29.06 -31.98 17.37
C LYS A 35 29.27 -31.39 18.76
N ASN A 36 29.87 -32.16 19.67
CA ASN A 36 30.17 -31.73 21.04
C ASN A 36 28.95 -31.14 21.79
N GLY A 37 27.75 -31.70 21.60
CA GLY A 37 26.53 -31.24 22.26
C GLY A 37 25.90 -29.97 21.67
N ILE A 38 26.40 -29.49 20.51
CA ILE A 38 25.87 -28.34 19.76
C ILE A 38 25.33 -28.83 18.42
N HIS A 39 24.14 -28.35 18.03
CA HIS A 39 23.63 -28.60 16.69
C HIS A 39 24.32 -27.73 15.66
N ILE A 40 24.73 -28.34 14.54
CA ILE A 40 25.29 -27.66 13.38
C ILE A 40 24.20 -27.52 12.33
N ILE A 41 23.96 -26.29 11.88
CA ILE A 41 22.96 -25.93 10.88
C ILE A 41 23.51 -26.25 9.48
N ASP A 42 22.65 -26.75 8.59
CA ASP A 42 22.99 -27.00 7.19
C ASP A 42 23.06 -25.69 6.39
N LEU A 43 24.28 -25.19 6.21
CA LEU A 43 24.52 -23.93 5.51
C LEU A 43 24.16 -23.94 4.03
N LYS A 44 24.06 -25.11 3.38
CA LYS A 44 23.59 -25.16 1.98
C LYS A 44 22.11 -24.76 1.90
N LYS A 45 21.32 -25.22 2.88
CA LYS A 45 19.92 -24.80 3.01
C LYS A 45 19.81 -23.34 3.38
N THR A 46 20.70 -22.85 4.25
CA THR A 46 20.81 -21.42 4.57
C THR A 46 21.06 -20.57 3.32
N GLN A 47 22.02 -20.98 2.48
CA GLN A 47 22.37 -20.25 1.25
C GLN A 47 21.16 -20.15 0.30
N ILE A 48 20.49 -21.27 0.03
CA ILE A 48 19.30 -21.31 -0.82
C ILE A 48 18.18 -20.43 -0.22
N ALA A 49 17.92 -20.55 1.08
CA ALA A 49 16.89 -19.77 1.75
C ALA A 49 17.17 -18.26 1.74
N ILE A 50 18.44 -17.84 1.86
CA ILE A 50 18.80 -16.42 1.74
C ILE A 50 18.56 -15.93 0.32
N GLU A 51 18.92 -16.71 -0.70
CA GLU A 51 18.68 -16.35 -2.10
C GLU A 51 17.18 -16.17 -2.39
N GLU A 52 16.35 -17.15 -2.01
CA GLU A 52 14.89 -17.10 -2.19
C GLU A 52 14.25 -15.92 -1.44
N ALA A 53 14.66 -15.70 -0.18
CA ALA A 53 14.16 -14.60 0.63
C ALA A 53 14.58 -13.22 0.08
N ALA A 54 15.84 -13.09 -0.34
CA ALA A 54 16.36 -11.85 -0.91
C ALA A 54 15.69 -11.52 -2.25
N ASP A 55 15.42 -12.52 -3.09
CA ASP A 55 14.68 -12.35 -4.34
C ASP A 55 13.26 -11.84 -4.08
N ARG A 56 12.55 -12.43 -3.10
CA ARG A 56 11.22 -11.95 -2.73
C ARG A 56 11.23 -10.52 -2.19
N ILE A 57 12.22 -10.17 -1.36
CA ILE A 57 12.37 -8.80 -0.85
C ILE A 57 12.66 -7.81 -1.97
N ARG A 58 13.47 -8.21 -2.96
CA ARG A 58 13.75 -7.41 -4.15
C ARG A 58 12.45 -7.10 -4.90
N GLU A 59 11.60 -8.11 -5.13
CA GLU A 59 10.28 -7.92 -5.75
C GLU A 59 9.40 -6.93 -4.98
N ILE A 60 9.24 -7.15 -3.66
CA ILE A 60 8.45 -6.26 -2.80
C ILE A 60 8.96 -4.81 -2.88
N SER A 61 10.28 -4.62 -2.92
CA SER A 61 10.90 -3.31 -2.99
C SER A 61 10.76 -2.68 -4.39
N SER A 62 10.80 -3.49 -5.45
CA SER A 62 10.54 -3.07 -6.84
C SER A 62 9.10 -2.60 -7.07
N ASP A 63 8.15 -3.07 -6.27
CA ASP A 63 6.78 -2.57 -6.27
C ASP A 63 6.60 -1.29 -5.44
N GLY A 64 7.66 -0.76 -4.82
CA GLY A 64 7.60 0.38 -3.90
C GLY A 64 7.08 0.01 -2.51
N GLY A 65 7.12 -1.27 -2.17
CA GLY A 65 6.86 -1.79 -0.84
C GLY A 65 7.97 -1.41 0.14
N THR A 66 7.65 -1.39 1.43
CA THR A 66 8.60 -1.08 2.50
C THR A 66 8.84 -2.28 3.40
N VAL A 67 10.10 -2.55 3.74
CA VAL A 67 10.49 -3.63 4.64
C VAL A 67 10.86 -3.05 6.01
N LEU A 68 10.35 -3.65 7.09
CA LEU A 68 10.70 -3.25 8.46
C LEU A 68 11.75 -4.22 9.03
N PHE A 69 12.91 -3.70 9.43
CA PHE A 69 13.98 -4.50 10.04
C PHE A 69 13.84 -4.52 11.57
N VAL A 70 13.83 -5.69 12.19
CA VAL A 70 13.58 -5.84 13.63
C VAL A 70 14.63 -6.74 14.26
N GLY A 71 15.22 -6.25 15.36
CA GLY A 71 16.11 -7.06 16.19
C GLY A 71 16.51 -6.33 17.46
N THR A 72 15.99 -6.76 18.62
CA THR A 72 16.34 -6.16 19.92
C THR A 72 17.46 -6.90 20.66
N LYS A 73 17.97 -7.98 20.08
CA LYS A 73 19.12 -8.74 20.59
C LYS A 73 20.37 -7.87 20.53
N LYS A 74 21.21 -7.92 21.58
CA LYS A 74 22.39 -7.02 21.72
C LYS A 74 23.31 -7.12 20.50
N GLN A 75 23.46 -8.32 19.96
CA GLN A 75 24.25 -8.65 18.78
C GLN A 75 23.64 -8.12 17.47
N ALA A 76 22.31 -7.95 17.42
CA ALA A 76 21.58 -7.49 16.23
C ALA A 76 21.36 -5.97 16.21
N LYS A 77 21.26 -5.29 17.37
CA LYS A 77 20.85 -3.88 17.47
C LYS A 77 21.60 -2.94 16.53
N GLY A 78 22.93 -3.00 16.56
CA GLY A 78 23.80 -2.12 15.77
C GLY A 78 23.71 -2.43 14.28
N VAL A 79 23.77 -3.71 13.93
CA VAL A 79 23.71 -4.21 12.54
C VAL A 79 22.41 -3.81 11.88
N ILE A 80 21.27 -4.08 12.54
CA ILE A 80 19.94 -3.78 12.02
C ILE A 80 19.76 -2.27 11.80
N ALA A 81 20.17 -1.44 12.75
CA ALA A 81 20.06 0.01 12.62
C ALA A 81 20.93 0.56 11.48
N GLN A 82 22.16 0.07 11.34
CA GLN A 82 23.10 0.50 10.30
C GLN A 82 22.60 0.12 8.90
N GLU A 83 22.20 -1.15 8.70
CA GLU A 83 21.79 -1.66 7.39
C GLU A 83 20.41 -1.15 6.95
N ALA A 84 19.47 -0.97 7.88
CA ALA A 84 18.20 -0.34 7.58
C ALA A 84 18.38 1.13 7.19
N LYS A 85 19.24 1.86 7.91
CA LYS A 85 19.57 3.26 7.56
C LYS A 85 20.26 3.36 6.20
N ARG A 86 21.15 2.42 5.86
CA ARG A 86 21.81 2.34 4.55
C ARG A 86 20.83 2.10 3.41
N SER A 87 19.84 1.23 3.63
CA SER A 87 18.80 0.90 2.64
C SER A 87 17.62 1.89 2.61
N GLY A 88 17.61 2.89 3.51
CA GLY A 88 16.51 3.86 3.60
C GLY A 88 15.21 3.26 4.15
N MET A 89 15.28 2.12 4.84
CA MET A 89 14.14 1.43 5.43
C MET A 89 14.01 1.73 6.93
N ASN A 90 12.83 1.44 7.47
CA ASN A 90 12.57 1.60 8.90
C ASN A 90 13.09 0.40 9.70
N TRP A 91 13.41 0.64 10.97
CA TRP A 91 13.88 -0.41 11.87
C TRP A 91 13.39 -0.28 13.31
N VAL A 92 13.48 -1.38 14.06
CA VAL A 92 13.29 -1.44 15.51
C VAL A 92 14.44 -2.21 16.13
N SER A 93 15.35 -1.51 16.80
CA SER A 93 16.54 -2.10 17.44
C SER A 93 16.50 -2.12 18.97
N GLU A 94 15.68 -1.28 19.61
CA GLU A 94 15.68 -1.19 21.08
C GLU A 94 14.68 -2.12 21.75
N ARG A 95 13.39 -1.87 21.56
CA ARG A 95 12.31 -2.66 22.13
C ARG A 95 11.07 -2.60 21.23
N TRP A 96 10.48 -3.75 20.96
CA TRP A 96 9.16 -3.82 20.36
C TRP A 96 8.09 -3.36 21.36
N LEU A 97 7.33 -2.32 21.02
CA LEU A 97 6.14 -1.93 21.78
C LEU A 97 4.96 -2.74 21.27
N GLY A 98 4.24 -3.43 22.16
CA GLY A 98 3.02 -4.12 21.78
C GLY A 98 2.01 -3.15 21.17
N GLY A 99 1.44 -3.51 20.02
CA GLY A 99 0.61 -2.64 19.22
C GLY A 99 1.37 -1.85 18.16
N MET A 100 2.65 -2.15 17.91
CA MET A 100 3.47 -1.43 16.92
C MET A 100 2.86 -1.48 15.51
N LEU A 101 2.32 -2.64 15.12
CA LEU A 101 1.65 -2.83 13.84
C LEU A 101 0.14 -2.82 14.02
N THR A 102 -0.37 -3.55 15.01
CA THR A 102 -1.83 -3.73 15.22
C THR A 102 -2.54 -2.48 15.71
N ASN A 103 -1.84 -1.59 16.43
CA ASN A 103 -2.34 -0.29 16.90
C ASN A 103 -1.47 0.87 16.38
N PHE A 104 -1.17 0.82 15.08
CA PHE A 104 -0.27 1.79 14.42
C PHE A 104 -0.75 3.25 14.55
N SER A 105 -2.05 3.49 14.67
CA SER A 105 -2.59 4.85 14.89
C SER A 105 -2.12 5.47 16.21
N THR A 106 -2.02 4.67 17.27
CA THR A 106 -1.55 5.13 18.58
C THR A 106 -0.04 5.38 18.57
N ILE A 107 0.72 4.51 17.91
CA ILE A 107 2.16 4.68 17.76
C ILE A 107 2.48 5.95 16.97
N ARG A 108 1.73 6.23 15.90
CA ARG A 108 1.84 7.52 15.18
C ARG A 108 1.57 8.72 16.07
N LYS A 109 0.64 8.64 17.02
CA LYS A 109 0.44 9.73 18.01
C LYS A 109 1.67 9.90 18.91
N SER A 110 2.32 8.82 19.31
CA SER A 110 3.57 8.87 20.08
C SER A 110 4.74 9.48 19.29
N ILE A 111 4.85 9.17 17.98
CA ILE A 111 5.83 9.79 17.08
C ILE A 111 5.53 11.29 16.92
N ALA A 112 4.28 11.65 16.65
CA ALA A 112 3.87 13.05 16.55
C ALA A 112 4.10 13.82 17.86
N ARG A 113 3.95 13.15 19.00
CA ARG A 113 4.26 13.69 20.32
C ARG A 113 5.75 13.99 20.48
N MET A 114 6.61 13.05 20.07
CA MET A 114 8.07 13.23 20.05
C MET A 114 8.46 14.43 19.20
N GLN A 115 7.98 14.47 17.94
CA GLN A 115 8.25 15.58 17.00
C GLN A 115 7.73 16.92 17.49
N LYS A 116 6.61 16.94 18.22
CA LYS A 116 6.10 18.17 18.87
C LYS A 116 7.07 18.68 19.93
N ILE A 117 7.68 17.78 20.72
CA ILE A 117 8.65 18.17 21.73
C ILE A 117 9.94 18.70 21.07
N ASP A 118 10.41 18.05 20.00
CA ASP A 118 11.57 18.54 19.22
C ASP A 118 11.30 19.92 18.62
N LYS A 119 10.07 20.15 18.12
CA LYS A 119 9.66 21.46 17.61
C LYS A 119 9.66 22.53 18.71
N MET A 120 9.14 22.21 19.89
CA MET A 120 9.13 23.12 21.06
C MET A 120 10.53 23.50 21.56
N GLU A 121 11.51 22.63 21.33
CA GLU A 121 12.92 22.92 21.62
C GLU A 121 13.51 23.85 20.56
N SER A 122 13.20 23.61 19.27
CA SER A 122 13.68 24.44 18.16
C SER A 122 13.07 25.85 18.08
N ASP A 123 11.82 26.02 18.53
CA ASP A 123 11.07 27.28 18.44
C ASP A 123 11.21 28.17 19.69
N GLY A 124 12.02 27.75 20.67
CA GLY A 124 12.25 28.48 21.92
C GLY A 124 11.11 28.39 22.92
N THR A 125 10.08 27.56 22.70
CA THR A 125 8.97 27.38 23.66
C THR A 125 9.45 26.85 25.00
N PHE A 126 10.56 26.11 25.03
CA PHE A 126 11.17 25.64 26.28
C PHE A 126 11.51 26.79 27.22
N GLU A 127 11.94 27.95 26.73
CA GLU A 127 12.29 29.11 27.58
C GLU A 127 11.08 29.70 28.33
N LYS A 128 9.86 29.45 27.82
CA LYS A 128 8.60 29.96 28.39
C LYS A 128 8.00 29.05 29.47
N ILE A 129 8.54 27.84 29.66
CA ILE A 129 8.07 26.88 30.66
C ILE A 129 9.09 26.71 31.79
N THR A 130 8.64 26.16 32.92
CA THR A 130 9.51 26.00 34.09
C THR A 130 10.63 24.98 33.83
N LYS A 131 11.80 25.16 34.47
CA LYS A 131 12.93 24.21 34.36
C LYS A 131 12.53 22.77 34.71
N LYS A 132 11.59 22.60 35.64
CA LYS A 132 11.04 21.29 36.02
C LYS A 132 10.28 20.66 34.85
N GLU A 133 9.41 21.42 34.18
CA GLU A 133 8.67 20.95 33.01
C GLU A 133 9.58 20.68 31.81
N GLN A 134 10.58 21.54 31.57
CA GLN A 134 11.62 21.29 30.56
C GLN A 134 12.26 19.92 30.79
N LEU A 135 12.73 19.64 32.02
CA LEU A 135 13.35 18.36 32.37
C LEU A 135 12.42 17.16 32.10
N PHE A 136 11.13 17.27 32.44
CA PHE A 136 10.16 16.21 32.17
C PHE A 136 9.96 15.99 30.67
N ARG A 137 9.86 17.06 29.88
CA ARG A 137 9.71 16.98 28.42
C ARG A 137 10.95 16.40 27.74
N THR A 138 12.14 16.79 28.17
CA THR A 138 13.41 16.23 27.69
C THR A 138 13.49 14.73 27.98
N ARG A 139 13.16 14.30 29.21
CA ARG A 139 13.13 12.86 29.55
C ARG A 139 12.08 12.08 28.77
N GLU A 140 10.90 12.68 28.53
CA GLU A 140 9.83 12.10 27.69
C GLU A 140 10.33 11.90 26.26
N ARG A 141 10.94 12.94 25.66
CA ARG A 141 11.55 12.90 24.32
C ARG A 141 12.65 11.84 24.24
N ASP A 142 13.61 11.83 25.16
CA ASP A 142 14.74 10.89 25.10
C ASP A 142 14.27 9.43 25.19
N LYS A 143 13.25 9.17 26.02
CA LYS A 143 12.64 7.85 26.12
C LYS A 143 11.91 7.44 24.83
N LEU A 144 11.15 8.36 24.23
CA LEU A 144 10.45 8.11 22.97
C LEU A 144 11.43 7.91 21.83
N ARG A 145 12.42 8.79 21.69
CA ARG A 145 13.44 8.75 20.64
C ARG A 145 14.24 7.46 20.70
N LYS A 146 14.69 7.05 21.88
CA LYS A 146 15.39 5.77 22.04
C LYS A 146 14.63 4.59 21.44
N ILE A 147 13.30 4.56 21.55
CA ILE A 147 12.49 3.43 21.09
C ILE A 147 12.00 3.61 19.65
N LEU A 148 11.65 4.83 19.26
CA LEU A 148 10.91 5.14 18.04
C LEU A 148 11.77 5.77 16.92
N ASP A 149 13.08 5.97 17.14
CA ASP A 149 14.00 6.57 16.16
C ASP A 149 13.89 5.90 14.77
N GLY A 150 13.95 4.57 14.73
CA GLY A 150 13.93 3.82 13.48
C GLY A 150 12.57 3.76 12.76
N VAL A 151 11.48 4.14 13.43
CA VAL A 151 10.13 4.18 12.86
C VAL A 151 9.59 5.60 12.68
N GLU A 152 10.40 6.63 12.95
CA GLU A 152 9.98 8.03 12.87
C GLU A 152 9.45 8.40 11.47
N THR A 153 10.14 7.93 10.43
CA THR A 153 9.78 8.21 9.02
C THR A 153 8.67 7.32 8.49
N MET A 154 8.20 6.35 9.28
CA MET A 154 7.22 5.35 8.85
C MET A 154 5.81 5.95 8.77
N LYS A 155 5.31 6.14 7.55
CA LYS A 155 3.97 6.73 7.31
C LYS A 155 2.86 5.69 7.12
N LYS A 156 3.20 4.55 6.52
CA LYS A 156 2.31 3.43 6.20
C LYS A 156 2.81 2.17 6.90
N MET A 157 1.95 1.16 7.02
CA MET A 157 2.37 -0.16 7.51
C MET A 157 3.37 -0.79 6.53
N PRO A 158 4.34 -1.57 7.03
CA PRO A 158 5.29 -2.27 6.19
C PRO A 158 4.60 -3.36 5.37
N ASN A 159 5.17 -3.66 4.20
CA ASN A 159 4.73 -4.73 3.31
C ASN A 159 5.39 -6.07 3.66
N ALA A 160 6.53 -6.05 4.35
CA ALA A 160 7.22 -7.22 4.86
C ALA A 160 8.00 -6.85 6.13
N ILE A 161 8.28 -7.85 6.96
CA ILE A 161 9.09 -7.69 8.17
C ILE A 161 10.26 -8.68 8.15
N PHE A 162 11.47 -8.17 8.43
CA PHE A 162 12.67 -8.98 8.63
C PHE A 162 13.02 -9.01 10.11
N ILE A 163 13.12 -10.19 10.71
CA ILE A 163 13.24 -10.38 12.16
C ILE A 163 14.50 -11.19 12.49
N VAL A 164 15.27 -10.71 13.47
CA VAL A 164 16.38 -11.45 14.09
C VAL A 164 15.95 -11.94 15.47
N ASP A 165 16.04 -13.25 15.70
CA ASP A 165 15.60 -13.96 16.91
C ASP A 165 14.07 -13.94 17.13
N ILE A 166 13.42 -14.99 16.64
CA ILE A 166 11.96 -15.22 16.74
C ILE A 166 11.50 -15.29 18.18
N LYS A 167 12.29 -15.93 19.05
CA LYS A 167 11.90 -16.17 20.43
C LYS A 167 11.82 -14.86 21.19
N LYS A 168 12.79 -13.96 20.96
CA LYS A 168 12.82 -12.64 21.58
C LYS A 168 11.76 -11.71 20.99
N GLU A 169 11.50 -11.78 19.68
CA GLU A 169 10.55 -10.92 18.97
C GLU A 169 9.17 -11.56 18.73
N SER A 170 8.75 -12.47 19.61
CA SER A 170 7.47 -13.18 19.48
C SER A 170 6.25 -12.25 19.37
N ILE A 171 6.29 -11.07 20.01
CA ILE A 171 5.21 -10.08 19.91
C ILE A 171 5.13 -9.52 18.49
N ALA A 172 6.26 -9.20 17.87
CA ALA A 172 6.31 -8.68 16.50
C ALA A 172 5.76 -9.70 15.51
N ILE A 173 6.13 -10.98 15.66
CA ILE A 173 5.63 -12.09 14.85
C ILE A 173 4.12 -12.22 14.98
N ASN A 174 3.60 -12.28 16.21
CA ASN A 174 2.17 -12.41 16.45
C ASN A 174 1.36 -11.24 15.86
N GLU A 175 1.89 -10.02 15.91
CA GLU A 175 1.25 -8.87 15.27
C GLU A 175 1.31 -8.93 13.75
N ALA A 176 2.44 -9.34 13.17
CA ALA A 176 2.60 -9.50 11.72
C ALA A 176 1.67 -10.59 11.17
N LEU A 177 1.59 -11.74 11.85
CA LEU A 177 0.67 -12.84 11.53
C LEU A 177 -0.79 -12.38 11.51
N ARG A 178 -1.23 -11.62 12.52
CA ARG A 178 -2.61 -11.11 12.58
C ARG A 178 -2.96 -10.16 11.44
N LEU A 179 -1.96 -9.50 10.87
CA LEU A 179 -2.12 -8.54 9.78
C LEU A 179 -1.78 -9.13 8.42
N ASN A 180 -1.46 -10.43 8.35
CA ASN A 180 -0.99 -11.12 7.14
C ASN A 180 0.19 -10.40 6.46
N ILE A 181 1.13 -9.89 7.26
CA ILE A 181 2.37 -9.29 6.76
C ILE A 181 3.41 -10.42 6.64
N PRO A 182 3.97 -10.67 5.45
CA PRO A 182 5.01 -11.69 5.25
C PRO A 182 6.21 -11.51 6.17
N ILE A 183 6.63 -12.62 6.79
CA ILE A 183 7.69 -12.68 7.81
C ILE A 183 8.92 -13.39 7.26
N PHE A 184 10.03 -12.68 7.26
CA PHE A 184 11.37 -13.18 6.96
C PHE A 184 12.15 -13.23 8.27
N ALA A 185 12.71 -14.37 8.66
CA ALA A 185 13.39 -14.45 9.95
C ALA A 185 14.63 -15.34 9.95
N ILE A 186 15.65 -14.90 10.71
CA ILE A 186 16.76 -15.76 11.11
C ILE A 186 16.26 -16.71 12.20
N VAL A 187 16.38 -18.01 11.95
CA VAL A 187 15.84 -19.08 12.79
C VAL A 187 16.98 -19.97 13.28
N ASP A 188 17.27 -19.91 14.57
CA ASP A 188 18.20 -20.83 15.22
C ASP A 188 17.47 -22.12 15.67
N THR A 189 18.22 -23.15 16.04
CA THR A 189 17.76 -24.49 16.36
C THR A 189 16.81 -24.56 17.55
N ASN A 190 16.72 -23.51 18.38
CA ASN A 190 15.83 -23.43 19.54
C ASN A 190 14.47 -22.76 19.25
N CYS A 191 14.25 -22.27 18.03
CA CYS A 191 13.05 -21.54 17.61
C CYS A 191 12.04 -22.45 16.90
N ASP A 192 10.75 -22.07 16.91
CA ASP A 192 9.72 -22.73 16.09
C ASP A 192 9.70 -22.08 14.69
N PRO A 193 9.93 -22.85 13.60
CA PRO A 193 9.93 -22.31 12.25
C PRO A 193 8.53 -22.09 11.66
N ASP A 194 7.47 -22.73 12.19
CA ASP A 194 6.13 -22.71 11.60
C ASP A 194 5.50 -21.31 11.36
N PRO A 195 5.65 -20.30 12.26
CA PRO A 195 5.02 -19.00 12.05
C PRO A 195 5.73 -18.12 11.00
N ILE A 196 6.78 -18.61 10.35
CA ILE A 196 7.64 -17.82 9.48
C ILE A 196 7.45 -18.25 8.03
N ASP A 197 7.20 -17.29 7.15
CA ASP A 197 7.00 -17.55 5.72
C ASP A 197 8.33 -17.87 5.01
N TYR A 198 9.38 -17.11 5.33
CA TYR A 198 10.72 -17.28 4.76
C TYR A 198 11.74 -17.52 5.87
N ILE A 199 12.07 -18.79 6.07
CA ILE A 199 12.95 -19.29 7.13
C ILE A 199 14.40 -19.22 6.68
N ILE A 200 15.23 -18.41 7.35
CA ILE A 200 16.68 -18.40 7.16
C ILE A 200 17.33 -19.17 8.32
N PRO A 201 17.65 -20.46 8.15
CA PRO A 201 18.25 -21.24 9.22
C PRO A 201 19.69 -20.77 9.46
N SER A 202 19.97 -20.10 10.58
CA SER A 202 21.29 -19.57 10.89
C SER A 202 21.40 -19.20 12.37
N ASN A 203 22.65 -19.13 12.84
CA ASN A 203 22.99 -18.58 14.15
C ASN A 203 22.51 -17.13 14.31
N ASP A 204 21.75 -16.85 15.36
CA ASP A 204 21.27 -15.51 15.72
C ASP A 204 22.07 -14.86 16.87
N ASP A 205 23.08 -15.54 17.41
CA ASP A 205 24.02 -15.05 18.43
C ASP A 205 25.33 -14.51 17.81
N ALA A 206 25.69 -14.94 16.61
CA ALA A 206 26.90 -14.49 15.93
C ALA A 206 26.66 -13.15 15.19
N VAL A 207 27.29 -12.07 15.67
CA VAL A 207 27.18 -10.72 15.07
C VAL A 207 27.50 -10.74 13.58
N ARG A 208 28.59 -11.41 13.17
CA ARG A 208 29.01 -11.49 11.76
C ARG A 208 28.00 -12.24 10.88
N ALA A 209 27.35 -13.28 11.41
CA ALA A 209 26.32 -14.01 10.67
C ALA A 209 25.08 -13.12 10.45
N ILE A 210 24.62 -12.43 11.49
CA ILE A 210 23.53 -11.46 11.40
C ILE A 210 23.88 -10.35 10.41
N GLU A 211 25.11 -9.85 10.44
CA GLU A 211 25.62 -8.81 9.52
C GLU A 211 25.57 -9.24 8.06
N ILE A 212 26.13 -10.40 7.72
CA ILE A 212 26.14 -10.90 6.34
C ILE A 212 24.72 -11.11 5.82
N ILE A 213 23.85 -11.72 6.62
CA ILE A 213 22.46 -11.96 6.23
C ILE A 213 21.73 -10.61 6.08
N THR A 214 21.78 -9.75 7.09
CA THR A 214 21.09 -8.45 7.05
C THR A 214 21.58 -7.60 5.87
N LYS A 215 22.87 -7.66 5.55
CA LYS A 215 23.47 -6.96 4.41
C LYS A 215 22.94 -7.47 3.07
N ALA A 216 22.80 -8.78 2.90
CA ALA A 216 22.21 -9.35 1.68
C ALA A 216 20.76 -8.86 1.48
N PHE A 217 20.00 -8.76 2.57
CA PHE A 217 18.63 -8.26 2.56
C PHE A 217 18.57 -6.76 2.26
N SER A 218 19.44 -5.95 2.87
CA SER A 218 19.50 -4.51 2.61
C SER A 218 19.99 -4.20 1.18
N ASP A 219 20.92 -4.99 0.63
CA ASP A 219 21.32 -4.91 -0.78
C ASP A 219 20.16 -5.26 -1.72
N ALA A 220 19.37 -6.30 -1.40
CA ALA A 220 18.17 -6.65 -2.16
C ALA A 220 17.14 -5.51 -2.18
N VAL A 221 16.93 -4.86 -1.04
CA VAL A 221 16.04 -3.69 -0.92
C VAL A 221 16.54 -2.54 -1.79
N ILE A 222 17.84 -2.25 -1.76
CA ILE A 222 18.43 -1.16 -2.55
C ILE A 222 18.29 -1.46 -4.05
N GLU A 223 18.65 -2.67 -4.49
CA GLU A 223 18.46 -3.12 -5.88
C GLU A 223 17.00 -2.99 -6.32
N GLY A 224 16.05 -3.40 -5.48
CA GLY A 224 14.63 -3.31 -5.80
C GLY A 224 14.12 -1.87 -5.84
N SER A 225 14.53 -1.02 -4.90
CA SER A 225 14.17 0.39 -4.83
C SER A 225 14.70 1.20 -6.02
N LEU A 226 15.92 0.89 -6.50
CA LEU A 226 16.47 1.49 -7.71
C LEU A 226 15.58 1.20 -8.93
N LYS A 227 15.20 -0.07 -9.13
CA LYS A 227 14.26 -0.46 -10.20
C LYS A 227 12.92 0.24 -10.09
N TYR A 228 12.37 0.35 -8.88
CA TYR A 228 11.12 1.08 -8.66
C TYR A 228 11.24 2.55 -9.07
N ASN A 229 12.35 3.21 -8.73
CA ASN A 229 12.58 4.61 -9.06
C ASN A 229 12.78 4.83 -10.56
N GLU A 230 13.46 3.92 -11.26
CA GLU A 230 13.60 3.93 -12.73
C GLU A 230 12.23 3.82 -13.40
N VAL A 231 11.44 2.81 -13.05
CA VAL A 231 10.09 2.62 -13.59
C VAL A 231 9.18 3.80 -13.27
N LYS A 232 9.31 4.39 -12.08
CA LYS A 232 8.56 5.59 -11.68
C LYS A 232 8.98 6.82 -12.47
N ALA A 233 10.28 6.99 -12.74
CA ALA A 233 10.81 8.09 -13.54
C ALA A 233 10.39 7.98 -15.01
N GLU A 234 10.43 6.77 -15.59
CA GLU A 234 9.93 6.50 -16.94
C GLU A 234 8.44 6.83 -17.06
N LYS A 235 7.62 6.34 -16.12
CA LYS A 235 6.18 6.67 -16.07
C LYS A 235 5.91 8.16 -15.86
N ALA A 236 6.78 8.87 -15.13
CA ALA A 236 6.67 10.32 -14.96
C ALA A 236 7.02 11.07 -16.26
N ALA A 237 8.11 10.66 -16.93
CA ALA A 237 8.52 11.23 -18.21
C ALA A 237 7.50 10.96 -19.32
N GLU A 238 6.88 9.78 -19.34
CA GLU A 238 5.80 9.46 -20.27
C GLU A 238 4.55 10.32 -19.98
N LYS A 239 4.19 10.51 -18.71
CA LYS A 239 3.12 11.44 -18.33
C LYS A 239 3.41 12.88 -18.73
N GLU A 240 4.66 13.34 -18.62
CA GLU A 240 5.05 14.68 -19.07
C GLU A 240 5.04 14.81 -20.59
N LYS A 241 5.44 13.77 -21.34
CA LYS A 241 5.33 13.75 -22.81
C LYS A 241 3.88 13.78 -23.27
N ILE A 242 3.02 12.98 -22.66
CA ILE A 242 1.57 13.00 -22.93
C ILE A 242 1.00 14.40 -22.62
N LYS A 243 1.40 15.00 -21.50
CA LYS A 243 0.94 16.35 -21.13
C LYS A 243 1.42 17.43 -22.11
N LYS A 244 2.67 17.35 -22.61
CA LYS A 244 3.19 18.26 -23.64
C LYS A 244 2.49 18.06 -24.99
N GLN A 245 2.16 16.83 -25.38
CA GLN A 245 1.37 16.54 -26.58
C GLN A 245 -0.09 17.04 -26.46
N GLU A 246 -0.69 16.94 -25.27
CA GLU A 246 -1.99 17.56 -24.95
C GLU A 246 -1.91 19.11 -24.98
N GLU A 247 -0.78 19.70 -24.59
CA GLU A 247 -0.54 21.15 -24.67
C GLU A 247 -0.28 21.63 -26.12
N GLU A 248 0.49 20.89 -26.94
CA GLU A 248 0.71 21.22 -28.36
C GLU A 248 -0.58 21.09 -29.20
N THR A 249 -1.39 20.06 -28.95
CA THR A 249 -2.71 19.91 -29.61
C THR A 249 -3.75 20.95 -29.19
N THR A 250 -3.55 21.62 -28.04
CA THR A 250 -4.38 22.77 -27.65
C THR A 250 -3.86 24.11 -28.18
N GLU A 251 -2.57 24.23 -28.52
CA GLU A 251 -2.04 25.41 -29.22
C GLU A 251 -2.46 25.47 -30.69
N ASP A 252 -2.56 24.34 -31.40
CA ASP A 252 -3.07 24.28 -32.78
C ASP A 252 -4.57 24.63 -32.90
N LYS A 253 -5.31 24.64 -31.78
CA LYS A 253 -6.71 25.11 -31.72
C LYS A 253 -6.87 26.59 -31.37
N LYS A 254 -5.78 27.38 -31.26
CA LYS A 254 -5.84 28.85 -31.07
C LYS A 254 -6.21 29.64 -32.36
N GLY A 255 -6.82 28.99 -33.36
CA GLY A 255 -7.32 29.61 -34.59
C GLY A 255 -8.78 30.12 -34.55
N ALA A 256 -9.57 29.85 -33.50
CA ALA A 256 -10.96 30.31 -33.43
C ALA A 256 -11.35 30.77 -32.01
N LYS A 257 -11.32 32.08 -31.77
CA LYS A 257 -11.82 32.70 -30.54
C LYS A 257 -13.36 32.84 -30.56
N PRO A 258 -14.11 32.36 -29.56
CA PRO A 258 -15.41 32.93 -29.23
C PRO A 258 -15.23 34.16 -28.33
N LYS A 259 -16.06 35.18 -28.56
CA LYS A 259 -16.01 36.49 -27.88
C LYS A 259 -16.42 36.38 -26.40
N ILE A 260 -15.51 36.73 -25.50
CA ILE A 260 -15.79 36.92 -24.07
C ILE A 260 -16.52 38.27 -23.88
N ARG A 261 -17.73 38.27 -23.32
CA ARG A 261 -18.39 39.48 -22.79
C ARG A 261 -17.73 39.85 -21.46
N LYS A 262 -17.08 41.02 -21.41
CA LYS A 262 -16.49 41.61 -20.20
C LYS A 262 -17.59 42.07 -19.24
N VAL A 263 -17.51 41.67 -17.97
CA VAL A 263 -18.18 42.37 -16.86
C VAL A 263 -17.15 43.30 -16.21
N LYS A 264 -17.49 44.58 -16.10
CA LYS A 264 -16.65 45.63 -15.50
C LYS A 264 -16.63 45.50 -13.97
N PHE A 265 -15.47 45.68 -13.36
CA PHE A 265 -15.30 45.93 -11.92
C PHE A 265 -15.44 47.45 -11.64
N ASN A 266 -15.95 47.82 -10.47
CA ASN A 266 -15.87 49.20 -9.95
C ASN A 266 -14.76 49.35 -8.90
N ASP A 267 -14.25 50.58 -8.79
CA ASP A 267 -12.99 51.06 -8.18
C ASP A 267 -12.76 50.85 -6.65
N LYS A 268 -13.33 49.82 -6.01
CA LYS A 268 -13.13 49.64 -4.54
C LYS A 268 -12.75 48.25 -4.02
N GLY A 269 -12.48 47.26 -4.87
CA GLY A 269 -11.73 46.07 -4.43
C GLY A 269 -12.31 45.26 -3.26
N GLU A 270 -13.63 45.11 -3.14
CA GLU A 270 -14.26 44.28 -2.11
C GLU A 270 -15.15 43.17 -2.71
N ARG A 271 -15.06 41.97 -2.13
CA ARG A 271 -15.98 40.85 -2.41
C ARG A 271 -17.29 41.08 -1.67
N LYS A 272 -18.42 41.00 -2.37
CA LYS A 272 -19.73 40.91 -1.71
C LYS A 272 -20.03 39.46 -1.34
N ASP A 273 -20.18 39.26 -0.04
CA ASP A 273 -20.83 38.11 0.59
C ASP A 273 -22.25 37.92 0.02
N PHE A 274 -22.60 36.68 -0.32
CA PHE A 274 -23.99 36.24 -0.44
C PHE A 274 -24.23 35.18 0.64
N LYS A 275 -25.09 35.53 1.60
CA LYS A 275 -25.62 34.63 2.62
C LYS A 275 -26.90 33.96 2.11
N ASP A 276 -26.92 32.65 2.35
CA ASP A 276 -28.03 31.71 2.59
C ASP A 276 -29.39 31.96 1.93
N GLY A 277 -29.75 31.00 1.08
CA GLY A 277 -31.13 30.74 0.68
C GLY A 277 -31.19 30.09 -0.69
N ASP A 278 -30.93 28.79 -0.78
CA ASP A 278 -31.82 27.87 -1.49
C ASP A 278 -31.41 26.42 -1.24
N LYS A 279 -32.35 25.65 -0.70
CA LYS A 279 -32.29 24.19 -0.61
C LYS A 279 -31.99 23.65 -2.01
N LYS A 280 -30.95 22.85 -2.15
CA LYS A 280 -30.78 22.05 -3.37
C LYS A 280 -31.90 21.02 -3.42
N ASP A 281 -32.84 21.23 -4.33
CA ASP A 281 -33.85 20.24 -4.69
C ASP A 281 -33.19 18.93 -5.13
N ALA A 282 -33.72 17.83 -4.63
CA ALA A 282 -33.23 16.47 -4.83
C ALA A 282 -33.58 15.88 -6.21
N SER A 283 -33.43 16.65 -7.30
CA SER A 283 -34.03 16.28 -8.60
C SER A 283 -33.20 16.65 -9.85
N THR A 284 -31.88 16.50 -9.81
CA THR A 284 -31.10 16.41 -11.05
C THR A 284 -30.18 15.21 -10.94
N ASP A 285 -30.65 14.07 -11.44
CA ASP A 285 -29.85 12.85 -11.61
C ASP A 285 -28.78 13.17 -12.68
N ASP A 286 -27.49 13.01 -12.35
CA ASP A 286 -26.36 13.34 -13.25
C ASP A 286 -26.20 12.30 -14.40
N TYR A 287 -27.17 11.40 -14.55
CA TYR A 287 -27.29 10.41 -15.61
C TYR A 287 -28.19 10.90 -16.74
N LEU A 288 -27.82 10.61 -17.98
CA LEU A 288 -28.71 10.79 -19.12
C LEU A 288 -29.86 9.74 -19.10
N PRO A 289 -30.94 9.97 -19.86
CA PRO A 289 -31.95 8.96 -20.12
C PRO A 289 -31.32 7.66 -20.65
N CYS A 290 -31.91 6.52 -20.31
CA CYS A 290 -31.36 5.20 -20.65
C CYS A 290 -31.19 4.98 -22.15
N GLU A 291 -32.09 5.55 -22.95
CA GLU A 291 -32.06 5.48 -24.41
C GLU A 291 -30.76 6.06 -24.99
N SER A 292 -30.16 7.04 -24.32
CA SER A 292 -28.93 7.71 -24.77
C SER A 292 -27.69 6.81 -24.69
N TYR A 293 -27.72 5.73 -23.91
CA TYR A 293 -26.57 4.83 -23.72
C TYR A 293 -26.60 3.59 -24.62
N LYS A 294 -27.67 3.43 -25.41
CA LYS A 294 -27.80 2.32 -26.37
C LYS A 294 -26.71 2.43 -27.44
N GLY A 295 -26.02 1.33 -27.68
CA GLY A 295 -24.94 1.28 -28.65
C GLY A 295 -24.45 -0.14 -28.87
N GLU A 296 -23.22 -0.27 -29.36
CA GLU A 296 -22.57 -1.55 -29.62
C GLU A 296 -22.43 -2.39 -28.34
N SER A 297 -22.39 -3.71 -28.51
CA SER A 297 -22.16 -4.68 -27.43
C SER A 297 -20.83 -4.39 -26.73
N GLY A 298 -20.81 -4.49 -25.40
CA GLY A 298 -19.66 -4.10 -24.58
C GLY A 298 -19.73 -2.63 -24.15
N PHE A 299 -18.57 -2.02 -23.89
CA PHE A 299 -18.48 -0.63 -23.46
C PHE A 299 -18.64 0.33 -24.64
N HIS A 300 -19.83 0.91 -24.77
CA HIS A 300 -20.11 2.00 -25.70
C HIS A 300 -19.76 3.34 -25.05
N LYS A 301 -19.01 4.18 -25.76
CA LYS A 301 -18.52 5.49 -25.29
C LYS A 301 -19.04 6.57 -26.21
N PHE A 302 -19.54 7.67 -25.65
CA PHE A 302 -20.06 8.80 -26.42
C PHE A 302 -19.93 10.10 -25.65
N ASN A 303 -20.21 11.22 -26.30
CA ASN A 303 -20.23 12.55 -25.69
C ASN A 303 -21.53 13.29 -26.03
N ASP A 304 -21.93 14.21 -25.17
CA ASP A 304 -23.07 15.10 -25.42
C ASP A 304 -22.63 16.44 -26.06
N ASP A 305 -23.61 17.27 -26.42
CA ASP A 305 -23.39 18.60 -27.01
C ASP A 305 -22.66 19.58 -26.07
N LYS A 306 -22.52 19.23 -24.79
CA LYS A 306 -21.82 20.01 -23.77
C LYS A 306 -20.39 19.51 -23.52
N ASN A 307 -19.88 18.59 -24.36
CA ASN A 307 -18.59 17.93 -24.20
C ASN A 307 -18.43 17.17 -22.88
N GLN A 308 -19.53 16.65 -22.32
CA GLN A 308 -19.47 15.64 -21.27
C GLN A 308 -19.35 14.26 -21.92
N PHE A 309 -18.53 13.40 -21.33
CA PHE A 309 -18.22 12.06 -21.83
C PHE A 309 -18.97 11.03 -20.99
N PHE A 310 -19.53 10.02 -21.63
CA PHE A 310 -20.38 9.00 -21.00
C PHE A 310 -20.01 7.62 -21.52
N PHE A 311 -20.22 6.60 -20.69
CA PHE A 311 -20.16 5.21 -21.15
C PHE A 311 -21.38 4.41 -20.72
N GLY A 312 -21.76 3.44 -21.56
CA GLY A 312 -22.74 2.41 -21.27
C GLY A 312 -22.14 1.02 -21.50
N TYR A 313 -22.57 0.03 -20.74
CA TYR A 313 -22.27 -1.38 -21.00
C TYR A 313 -23.52 -2.06 -21.56
N ASN A 314 -23.47 -2.45 -22.84
CA ASN A 314 -24.58 -3.05 -23.56
C ASN A 314 -24.35 -4.54 -23.79
N GLY A 315 -25.40 -5.35 -23.68
CA GLY A 315 -25.36 -6.76 -24.08
C GLY A 315 -25.59 -6.96 -25.57
N LYS A 316 -25.36 -8.20 -26.04
CA LYS A 316 -25.65 -8.60 -27.44
C LYS A 316 -27.13 -8.56 -27.80
N ASP A 317 -28.00 -8.53 -26.80
CA ASP A 317 -29.44 -8.31 -26.94
C ASP A 317 -29.79 -6.83 -27.18
N GLY A 318 -28.80 -5.93 -27.20
CA GLY A 318 -28.99 -4.49 -27.36
C GLY A 318 -29.48 -3.79 -26.09
N LYS A 319 -29.53 -4.49 -24.95
CA LYS A 319 -29.95 -3.92 -23.67
C LYS A 319 -28.77 -3.26 -22.96
N THR A 320 -29.00 -2.08 -22.39
CA THR A 320 -28.01 -1.37 -21.55
C THR A 320 -28.11 -1.86 -20.11
N TYR A 321 -27.05 -2.50 -19.62
CA TYR A 321 -27.00 -3.05 -18.27
C TYR A 321 -26.33 -2.10 -17.26
N LEU A 322 -25.42 -1.24 -17.71
CA LEU A 322 -24.78 -0.22 -16.88
C LEU A 322 -24.66 1.08 -17.67
N ARG A 323 -24.83 2.20 -16.99
CA ARG A 323 -24.58 3.56 -17.48
C ARG A 323 -23.72 4.32 -16.47
N SER A 324 -23.05 5.37 -16.94
CA SER A 324 -22.22 6.27 -16.13
C SER A 324 -22.84 7.66 -15.99
N GLU A 325 -22.43 8.40 -14.96
CA GLU A 325 -22.57 9.85 -14.92
C GLU A 325 -21.69 10.53 -15.99
N GLY A 326 -21.89 11.83 -16.19
CA GLY A 326 -21.11 12.63 -17.14
C GLY A 326 -19.71 12.99 -16.64
N TYR A 327 -18.69 12.64 -17.42
CA TYR A 327 -17.29 12.99 -17.17
C TYR A 327 -16.89 14.27 -17.91
N THR A 328 -15.96 15.02 -17.33
CA THR A 328 -15.44 16.27 -17.93
C THR A 328 -14.35 16.05 -18.99
N SER A 329 -13.87 14.80 -19.15
CA SER A 329 -12.86 14.44 -20.14
C SER A 329 -12.94 12.96 -20.50
N ASP A 330 -12.54 12.60 -21.73
CA ASP A 330 -12.44 11.21 -22.21
C ASP A 330 -11.58 10.34 -21.27
N LYS A 331 -10.44 10.87 -20.82
CA LYS A 331 -9.55 10.19 -19.88
C LYS A 331 -10.21 9.88 -18.54
N ALA A 332 -11.04 10.77 -18.02
CA ALA A 332 -11.78 10.53 -16.78
C ALA A 332 -12.84 9.43 -16.96
N MET A 333 -13.50 9.40 -18.12
CA MET A 333 -14.45 8.35 -18.50
C MET A 333 -13.75 6.98 -18.64
N LEU A 334 -12.59 6.92 -19.29
CA LEU A 334 -11.79 5.68 -19.40
C LEU A 334 -11.36 5.15 -18.03
N ASN A 335 -10.93 6.02 -17.11
CA ASN A 335 -10.65 5.64 -15.73
C ASN A 335 -11.91 5.11 -15.00
N GLY A 336 -13.09 5.62 -15.35
CA GLY A 336 -14.39 5.12 -14.89
C GLY A 336 -14.65 3.70 -15.37
N ILE A 337 -14.44 3.42 -16.65
CA ILE A 337 -14.55 2.06 -17.23
C ILE A 337 -13.58 1.09 -16.54
N ASP A 338 -12.33 1.50 -16.32
CA ASP A 338 -11.34 0.69 -15.59
C ASP A 338 -11.75 0.45 -14.13
N ALA A 339 -12.42 1.42 -13.51
CA ALA A 339 -12.98 1.25 -12.17
C ALA A 339 -14.14 0.24 -12.17
N VAL A 340 -15.01 0.26 -13.17
CA VAL A 340 -16.05 -0.76 -13.34
C VAL A 340 -15.42 -2.15 -13.49
N ASN A 341 -14.47 -2.33 -14.41
CA ASN A 341 -13.81 -3.61 -14.65
C ASN A 341 -13.11 -4.16 -13.40
N ARG A 342 -12.43 -3.31 -12.62
CA ARG A 342 -11.73 -3.73 -11.39
C ARG A 342 -12.68 -4.13 -10.25
N ASN A 343 -13.86 -3.54 -10.18
CA ASN A 343 -14.78 -3.75 -9.05
C ASN A 343 -15.91 -4.74 -9.36
N ALA A 344 -16.24 -4.98 -10.63
CA ALA A 344 -17.36 -5.83 -11.04
C ALA A 344 -17.26 -7.27 -10.52
N GLY A 345 -16.05 -7.83 -10.40
CA GLY A 345 -15.83 -9.18 -9.86
C GLY A 345 -15.96 -9.29 -8.33
N ASN A 346 -16.24 -8.20 -7.62
CA ASN A 346 -16.41 -8.20 -6.17
C ASN A 346 -17.88 -8.01 -5.79
N ASP A 347 -18.53 -9.09 -5.38
CA ASP A 347 -19.93 -9.12 -4.96
C ASP A 347 -20.32 -8.09 -3.90
N LYS A 348 -19.38 -7.70 -3.01
CA LYS A 348 -19.63 -6.71 -1.96
C LYS A 348 -19.71 -5.27 -2.48
N ARG A 349 -19.41 -5.04 -3.76
CA ARG A 349 -19.44 -3.72 -4.41
C ARG A 349 -20.75 -3.43 -5.13
N TRP A 350 -21.61 -4.44 -5.24
CA TRP A 350 -22.91 -4.32 -5.88
C TRP A 350 -24.01 -4.06 -4.85
N PHE A 351 -24.91 -3.14 -5.17
CA PHE A 351 -26.04 -2.77 -4.32
C PHE A 351 -27.29 -2.62 -5.16
N THR A 352 -28.45 -2.98 -4.60
CA THR A 352 -29.76 -2.77 -5.22
C THR A 352 -30.48 -1.63 -4.51
N GLY A 353 -31.26 -0.85 -5.25
CA GLY A 353 -32.06 0.26 -4.73
C GLY A 353 -33.48 0.25 -5.28
N THR A 354 -34.33 1.06 -4.66
CA THR A 354 -35.71 1.30 -5.10
C THR A 354 -35.98 2.80 -4.98
N THR A 355 -36.57 3.39 -6.02
CA THR A 355 -36.99 4.80 -6.02
C THR A 355 -38.34 4.98 -5.32
N ASP A 356 -38.68 6.23 -4.99
CA ASP A 356 -39.98 6.55 -4.38
C ASP A 356 -41.17 6.15 -5.28
N ASP A 357 -40.96 6.17 -6.61
CA ASP A 357 -41.91 5.72 -7.63
C ASP A 357 -41.95 4.19 -7.82
N LYS A 358 -41.38 3.42 -6.88
CA LYS A 358 -41.29 1.95 -6.91
C LYS A 358 -40.55 1.38 -8.12
N GLN A 359 -39.60 2.13 -8.69
CA GLN A 359 -38.71 1.58 -9.72
C GLN A 359 -37.46 0.97 -9.07
N TYR A 360 -36.99 -0.14 -9.63
CA TYR A 360 -35.87 -0.90 -9.10
C TYR A 360 -34.60 -0.63 -9.90
N TYR A 361 -33.44 -0.65 -9.27
CA TYR A 361 -32.15 -0.49 -9.94
C TYR A 361 -31.04 -1.18 -9.16
N TYR A 362 -29.89 -1.37 -9.80
CA TYR A 362 -28.65 -1.78 -9.14
C TYR A 362 -27.50 -0.82 -9.48
N VAL A 363 -26.53 -0.73 -8.57
CA VAL A 363 -25.36 0.15 -8.67
C VAL A 363 -24.09 -0.61 -8.35
N LEU A 364 -23.00 -0.24 -9.02
CA LEU A 364 -21.65 -0.66 -8.70
C LEU A 364 -20.89 0.51 -8.05
N LYS A 365 -20.34 0.27 -6.85
CA LYS A 365 -19.59 1.27 -6.10
C LYS A 365 -18.10 0.94 -6.02
N ALA A 366 -17.27 1.98 -6.00
CA ALA A 366 -15.84 1.85 -5.81
C ALA A 366 -15.47 1.54 -4.34
N ALA A 367 -14.17 1.35 -4.09
CA ALA A 367 -13.66 1.10 -2.75
C ALA A 367 -13.99 2.19 -1.71
N ASN A 368 -14.03 3.45 -2.16
CA ASN A 368 -14.36 4.63 -1.37
C ASN A 368 -15.87 4.88 -1.20
N GLY A 369 -16.73 4.00 -1.73
CA GLY A 369 -18.20 4.13 -1.66
C GLY A 369 -18.81 5.02 -2.74
N GLN A 370 -18.02 5.61 -3.64
CA GLN A 370 -18.51 6.39 -4.78
C GLN A 370 -19.19 5.47 -5.79
N GLU A 371 -20.35 5.88 -6.31
CA GLU A 371 -21.02 5.21 -7.43
C GLU A 371 -20.21 5.38 -8.72
N ILE A 372 -19.95 4.27 -9.41
CA ILE A 372 -19.21 4.29 -10.68
C ILE A 372 -20.16 4.03 -11.85
N ALA A 373 -21.16 3.18 -11.64
CA ALA A 373 -22.17 2.89 -12.65
C ALA A 373 -23.48 2.44 -12.01
N ARG A 374 -24.59 2.71 -12.72
CA ARG A 374 -25.96 2.34 -12.34
C ARG A 374 -26.66 1.64 -13.49
N SER A 375 -27.63 0.78 -13.19
CA SER A 375 -28.54 0.25 -14.20
C SER A 375 -29.54 1.28 -14.71
N CYS A 376 -30.32 0.90 -15.71
CA CYS A 376 -31.61 1.53 -15.95
C CYS A 376 -32.60 1.24 -14.82
N TYR A 377 -33.65 2.03 -14.75
CA TYR A 377 -34.76 1.79 -13.82
C TYR A 377 -35.67 0.70 -14.40
N TYR A 378 -36.07 -0.23 -13.55
CA TYR A 378 -36.96 -1.34 -13.88
C TYR A 378 -38.30 -1.15 -13.19
N SER A 379 -39.39 -1.43 -13.91
CA SER A 379 -40.74 -1.43 -13.33
C SER A 379 -41.02 -2.68 -12.48
N SER A 380 -40.29 -3.78 -12.72
CA SER A 380 -40.39 -5.03 -11.95
C SER A 380 -39.07 -5.37 -11.28
N LYS A 381 -39.14 -5.79 -10.02
CA LYS A 381 -37.99 -6.28 -9.24
C LYS A 381 -37.42 -7.57 -9.83
N GLU A 382 -38.29 -8.45 -10.32
CA GLU A 382 -37.91 -9.75 -10.90
C GLU A 382 -37.07 -9.55 -12.18
N GLU A 383 -37.44 -8.56 -12.98
CA GLU A 383 -36.71 -8.22 -14.21
C GLU A 383 -35.33 -7.64 -13.89
N MET A 384 -35.25 -6.76 -12.88
CA MET A 384 -33.99 -6.22 -12.37
C MET A 384 -33.07 -7.34 -11.84
N GLU A 385 -33.60 -8.28 -11.05
CA GLU A 385 -32.82 -9.38 -10.46
C GLU A 385 -32.28 -10.34 -11.53
N LYS A 386 -33.03 -10.59 -12.59
CA LYS A 386 -32.59 -11.41 -13.73
C LYS A 386 -31.38 -10.78 -14.43
N ASP A 387 -31.46 -9.49 -14.74
CA ASP A 387 -30.37 -8.76 -15.40
C ASP A 387 -29.17 -8.57 -14.48
N PHE A 388 -29.42 -8.37 -13.18
CA PHE A 388 -28.39 -8.28 -12.17
C PHE A 388 -27.63 -9.61 -11.98
N ALA A 389 -28.32 -10.74 -12.02
CA ALA A 389 -27.68 -12.06 -12.03
C ALA A 389 -26.85 -12.27 -13.31
N TRP A 390 -27.35 -11.83 -14.46
CA TRP A 390 -26.64 -11.93 -15.74
C TRP A 390 -25.34 -11.11 -15.73
N ILE A 391 -25.37 -9.83 -15.33
CA ILE A 391 -24.17 -8.97 -15.32
C ILE A 391 -23.12 -9.51 -14.33
N LYS A 392 -23.53 -10.05 -13.19
CA LYS A 392 -22.63 -10.67 -12.21
C LYS A 392 -22.00 -11.98 -12.69
N SER A 393 -22.68 -12.73 -13.56
CA SER A 393 -22.18 -14.00 -14.11
C SER A 393 -21.03 -13.85 -15.12
N LYS A 394 -20.67 -12.63 -15.51
CA LYS A 394 -19.56 -12.34 -16.42
C LYS A 394 -18.21 -12.44 -15.67
N GLU A 395 -17.82 -13.66 -15.30
CA GLU A 395 -16.67 -13.99 -14.42
C GLU A 395 -15.29 -13.54 -14.94
N SER A 396 -15.13 -13.28 -16.24
CA SER A 396 -13.86 -12.83 -16.85
C SER A 396 -13.65 -11.31 -16.81
N GLY A 397 -14.50 -10.57 -16.10
CA GLY A 397 -14.57 -9.11 -16.21
C GLY A 397 -15.36 -8.67 -17.45
N LEU A 398 -15.95 -7.48 -17.39
CA LEU A 398 -16.79 -6.92 -18.45
C LEU A 398 -16.00 -6.60 -19.74
N ALA A 399 -14.66 -6.65 -19.69
CA ALA A 399 -13.75 -6.35 -20.79
C ALA A 399 -13.57 -7.48 -21.84
N ALA A 400 -14.12 -8.68 -21.62
CA ALA A 400 -13.87 -9.84 -22.50
C ALA A 400 -14.60 -9.79 -23.88
N GLU A 401 -15.37 -8.75 -24.17
CA GLU A 401 -16.05 -8.55 -25.47
C GLU A 401 -15.60 -7.26 -26.17
N VAL A 402 -14.28 -7.00 -26.22
CA VAL A 402 -13.70 -6.12 -27.25
C VAL A 402 -13.06 -7.03 -28.30
N LYS A 403 -13.74 -7.26 -29.41
CA LYS A 403 -13.16 -7.83 -30.62
C LYS A 403 -13.36 -6.87 -31.77
#